data_AF-A0A7L1TMV1-F1
#
_entry.id   AF-A0A7L1TMV1-F1
#
_cell.length_a   1.000
_cell.length_b   1.000
_cell.length_c   1.000
_cell.angle_alpha   90.00
_cell.angle_beta   90.00
_cell.angle_gamma   90.00
#
_symmetry.space_group_name_H-M   'P 1'
#
loop_
_entity.id
_entity.type
_entity.pdbx_description
1 polymer ?
#
loop_
_entity_poly.entity_id
_entity_poly.type
_entity_poly.pdbx_seq_one_letter_code
_entity_poly.pdbx_strand_id
1 'polypeptide(L)'
;FQKQVCNDIGRRLTVLEDAWAQGKLSAPVRKRMSLLVQELQQQRWDAADEIHRSLMVDHVNEVSQWMVGVKRLIAETRALPSGDTDGSAGTEQEGP
;
A
#
# COMPACT_ATOMS: atom_id res chain seq x y z
N PHE A 1 2.00 16.52 7.57
CA PHE A 1 2.41 15.83 6.32
C PHE A 1 1.70 14.50 6.11
N GLN A 2 1.62 13.60 7.11
CA GLN A 2 0.96 12.30 6.97
C GLN A 2 -0.50 12.35 6.48
N LYS A 3 -1.33 13.31 6.92
CA LYS A 3 -2.72 13.45 6.41
C LYS A 3 -2.80 13.71 4.90
N GLN A 4 -1.87 14.49 4.34
CA GLN A 4 -1.81 14.76 2.90
C GLN A 4 -1.37 13.52 2.12
N VAL A 5 -0.39 12.79 2.64
CA VAL A 5 0.09 11.54 2.04
C VAL A 5 -1.01 10.48 2.05
N CYS A 6 -1.70 10.32 3.18
CA CYS A 6 -2.82 9.38 3.29
C CYS A 6 -3.98 9.75 2.35
N ASN A 7 -4.30 11.04 2.19
CA ASN A 7 -5.31 11.48 1.23
C ASN A 7 -4.89 11.23 -0.23
N ASP A 8 -3.63 11.49 -0.59
CA ASP A 8 -3.08 11.23 -1.92
C ASP A 8 -3.09 9.73 -2.25
N ILE A 9 -2.69 8.88 -1.30
CA ILE A 9 -2.76 7.42 -1.42
C ILE A 9 -4.22 6.99 -1.63
N GLY A 10 -5.14 7.48 -0.78
CA GLY A 10 -6.56 7.17 -0.88
C GLY A 10 -7.15 7.51 -2.24
N ARG A 11 -6.89 8.71 -2.77
CA ARG A 11 -7.34 9.11 -4.11
C ARG A 11 -6.82 8.18 -5.20
N ARG A 12 -5.56 7.75 -5.11
CA ARG A 12 -4.95 6.84 -6.09
C ARG A 12 -5.51 5.43 -6.00
N LEU A 13 -5.85 4.96 -4.80
CA LEU A 13 -6.54 3.69 -4.61
C LEU A 13 -7.96 3.74 -5.21
N THR A 14 -8.68 4.84 -5.07
CA THR A 14 -9.98 5.02 -5.75
C THR A 14 -9.85 4.92 -7.26
N VAL A 15 -8.80 5.51 -7.84
CA VAL A 15 -8.52 5.39 -9.29
C VAL A 15 -8.21 3.95 -9.69
N LEU A 16 -7.47 3.21 -8.88
CA LEU A 16 -7.23 1.78 -9.10
C LEU A 16 -8.54 0.99 -9.07
N GLU A 17 -9.39 1.20 -8.07
CA GLU A 17 -10.70 0.56 -7.95
C GLU A 17 -11.58 0.84 -9.17
N ASP A 18 -11.64 2.10 -9.60
CA ASP A 18 -12.40 2.51 -10.78
C ASP A 18 -11.89 1.83 -12.06
N ALA A 19 -10.57 1.80 -12.27
CA ALA A 19 -9.96 1.10 -13.40
C ALA A 19 -10.24 -0.42 -13.35
N TRP A 20 -10.27 -1.01 -12.16
CA TRP A 20 -10.59 -2.41 -11.96
C TRP A 20 -12.05 -2.72 -12.27
N ALA A 21 -12.97 -1.93 -11.73
CA ALA A 21 -14.42 -2.08 -11.92
C ALA A 21 -14.82 -1.87 -13.39
N GLN A 22 -14.18 -0.91 -14.07
CA GLN A 22 -14.38 -0.67 -15.50
C GLN A 22 -13.72 -1.72 -16.39
N GLY A 23 -12.96 -2.68 -15.83
CA GLY A 23 -12.27 -3.70 -16.61
C GLY A 23 -11.10 -3.17 -17.45
N LYS A 24 -10.59 -1.97 -17.14
CA LYS A 24 -9.43 -1.37 -17.83
C LYS A 24 -8.11 -2.06 -17.50
N LEU A 25 -8.10 -2.88 -16.45
CA LEU A 25 -6.92 -3.63 -16.02
C LEU A 25 -6.84 -4.99 -16.72
N SER A 26 -5.73 -5.17 -17.44
CA SER A 26 -5.36 -6.43 -18.07
C SER A 26 -5.30 -7.57 -17.04
N ALA A 27 -5.67 -8.78 -17.46
CA ALA A 27 -5.57 -9.99 -16.64
C ALA A 27 -4.18 -10.17 -15.96
N PRO A 28 -3.04 -9.99 -16.65
CA PRO A 28 -1.73 -10.03 -16.01
C PRO A 28 -1.51 -8.95 -14.94
N VAL A 29 -2.07 -7.74 -15.13
CA VAL A 29 -1.97 -6.64 -14.14
C VAL A 29 -2.75 -6.99 -12.88
N ARG A 30 -3.99 -7.48 -13.03
CA ARG A 30 -4.82 -7.92 -11.90
C ARG A 30 -4.14 -9.01 -11.08
N LYS A 31 -3.59 -10.03 -11.74
CA LYS A 31 -2.88 -11.12 -11.06
C LYS A 31 -1.65 -10.62 -10.28
N ARG A 32 -0.83 -9.76 -10.89
CA ARG A 32 0.35 -9.17 -10.22
C ARG A 32 -0.05 -8.26 -9.06
N MET A 33 -1.13 -7.50 -9.19
CA MET A 33 -1.64 -6.67 -8.10
C MET A 33 -2.10 -7.51 -6.91
N SER A 34 -2.79 -8.63 -7.14
CA SER A 34 -3.14 -9.57 -6.07
C SER A 34 -1.90 -10.10 -5.34
N LEU A 35 -0.84 -10.44 -6.09
CA LEU A 35 0.47 -10.82 -5.52
C LEU A 35 1.10 -9.68 -4.72
N LEU A 36 1.13 -8.46 -5.25
CA LEU A 36 1.68 -7.28 -4.55
C LEU A 36 1.00 -7.06 -3.20
N VAL A 37 -0.33 -7.20 -3.15
CA VAL A 37 -1.12 -7.09 -1.91
C VAL A 37 -0.82 -8.23 -0.93
N GLN A 38 -0.55 -9.44 -1.41
CA GLN A 38 -0.11 -10.55 -0.56
C GLN A 38 1.28 -10.30 0.03
N GLU A 39 2.22 -9.77 -0.75
CA GLU A 39 3.56 -9.43 -0.25
C GLU A 39 3.50 -8.28 0.76
N LEU A 40 2.67 -7.27 0.52
CA LEU A 40 2.39 -6.18 1.49
C LEU A 40 1.87 -6.73 2.83
N GLN A 41 0.92 -7.66 2.81
CA GLN A 41 0.36 -8.29 4.03
C GLN A 41 1.40 -9.12 4.80
N GLN A 42 2.31 -9.77 4.08
CA GLN A 42 3.41 -10.52 4.68
C GLN A 42 4.60 -9.63 5.10
N GLN A 43 4.45 -8.30 5.01
CA GLN A 43 5.53 -7.33 5.26
C GLN A 43 6.77 -7.55 4.38
N ARG A 44 6.61 -8.20 3.22
CA ARG A 44 7.67 -8.47 2.25
C ARG A 44 7.79 -7.30 1.27
N TRP A 45 8.31 -6.18 1.77
CA TRP A 45 8.42 -4.94 1.01
C TRP A 45 9.30 -5.07 -0.24
N ASP A 46 10.39 -5.85 -0.16
CA ASP A 46 11.31 -6.07 -1.29
C ASP A 46 10.61 -6.81 -2.45
N ALA A 47 9.82 -7.84 -2.13
CA ALA A 47 9.06 -8.58 -3.13
C ALA A 47 7.93 -7.73 -3.74
N ALA A 48 7.27 -6.91 -2.92
CA ALA A 48 6.29 -5.93 -3.41
C ALA A 48 6.92 -4.91 -4.38
N ASP A 49 8.13 -4.42 -4.08
CA ASP A 49 8.85 -3.49 -4.96
C ASP A 49 9.28 -4.16 -6.28
N GLU A 50 9.67 -5.43 -6.25
CA GLU A 50 9.99 -6.20 -7.46
C GLU A 50 8.78 -6.35 -8.38
N ILE A 51 7.61 -6.71 -7.83
CA ILE A 51 6.35 -6.79 -8.60
C ILE A 51 5.98 -5.42 -9.17
N HIS A 52 6.14 -4.36 -8.37
CA HIS A 52 5.95 -2.98 -8.82
C HIS A 52 6.88 -2.62 -10.00
N ARG A 53 8.17 -2.97 -9.93
CA ARG A 53 9.11 -2.73 -11.04
C ARG A 53 8.70 -3.48 -12.29
N SER A 54 8.33 -4.76 -12.18
CA SER A 54 7.83 -5.53 -13.33
C SER A 54 6.58 -4.88 -13.93
N LEU A 55 5.61 -4.46 -13.11
CA LEU A 55 4.42 -3.77 -13.60
C LEU A 55 4.74 -2.45 -14.30
N MET A 56 5.69 -1.67 -13.77
CA MET A 56 6.15 -0.42 -14.37
C MET A 56 6.94 -0.62 -15.67
N VAL A 57 7.50 -1.80 -15.93
CA VAL A 57 8.18 -2.11 -17.19
C VAL A 57 7.19 -2.65 -18.22
N ASP A 58 6.38 -3.62 -17.81
CA ASP A 58 5.50 -4.34 -18.73
C ASP A 58 4.20 -3.58 -19.03
N HIS A 59 3.64 -2.85 -18.05
CA HIS A 59 2.28 -2.28 -18.12
C HIS A 59 2.20 -0.84 -17.58
N VAL A 60 3.24 -0.02 -17.81
CA VAL A 60 3.34 1.35 -17.28
C VAL A 60 2.12 2.22 -17.60
N ASN A 61 1.55 2.07 -18.79
CA ASN A 61 0.42 2.87 -19.24
C ASN A 61 -0.85 2.60 -18.42
N GLU A 62 -1.03 1.37 -17.93
CA GLU A 62 -2.19 0.99 -17.11
C GLU A 62 -1.99 1.35 -15.64
N VAL A 63 -0.75 1.22 -15.15
CA VAL A 63 -0.48 1.31 -13.72
C VAL A 63 0.02 2.68 -13.24
N SER A 64 0.70 3.44 -14.09
CA SER A 64 1.41 4.69 -13.69
C SER A 64 0.54 5.71 -12.94
N GLN A 65 -0.75 5.80 -13.29
CA GLN A 65 -1.70 6.74 -12.72
C GLN A 65 -1.90 6.56 -11.20
N TRP A 66 -1.97 5.31 -10.73
CA TRP A 66 -2.22 4.96 -9.32
C TRP A 66 -1.00 4.31 -8.65
N MET A 67 -0.07 3.76 -9.41
CA MET A 67 1.10 3.01 -8.92
C MET A 67 2.02 3.85 -8.03
N VAL A 68 2.18 5.15 -8.31
CA VAL A 68 2.98 6.03 -7.43
C VAL A 68 2.37 6.18 -6.02
N GLY A 69 1.06 5.96 -5.89
CA GLY A 69 0.36 5.88 -4.60
C GLY A 69 0.64 4.57 -3.88
N VAL A 70 0.65 3.47 -4.62
CA VAL A 70 1.04 2.15 -4.11
C VAL A 70 2.50 2.16 -3.65
N LYS A 71 3.41 2.76 -4.42
CA LYS A 71 4.82 2.93 -4.01
C LYS A 71 4.95 3.72 -2.71
N ARG A 72 4.18 4.82 -2.57
CA ARG A 72 4.13 5.59 -1.33
C ARG A 72 3.55 4.77 -0.18
N LEU A 73 2.48 4.01 -0.43
CA LEU A 73 1.89 3.12 0.55
C LEU A 73 2.92 2.11 1.08
N ILE A 74 3.68 1.44 0.20
CA ILE A 74 4.76 0.52 0.58
C ILE A 74 5.80 1.22 1.47
N ALA A 75 6.21 2.44 1.10
CA ALA A 75 7.19 3.20 1.87
C ALA A 75 6.64 3.62 3.25
N GLU A 76 5.38 4.06 3.32
CA GLU A 76 4.73 4.42 4.58
C GLU A 76 4.51 3.19 5.46
N THR A 77 4.08 2.05 4.93
CA THR A 77 3.92 0.80 5.70
C THR A 77 5.24 0.21 6.18
N ARG A 78 6.33 0.44 5.46
CA ARG A 78 7.68 0.11 5.91
C ARG A 78 8.20 1.09 6.98
N ALA A 79 7.86 2.38 6.86
CA ALA A 79 8.28 3.42 7.80
C ALA A 79 7.43 3.45 9.07
N LEU A 80 6.22 2.89 9.03
CA LEU A 80 5.43 2.61 10.21
C LEU A 80 6.24 1.64 11.08
N PRO A 81 6.59 2.01 12.33
CA PRO A 81 7.16 1.05 13.25
C PRO A 81 6.16 -0.10 13.34
N SER A 82 6.65 -1.34 13.22
CA SER A 82 5.91 -2.54 13.61
C SER A 82 5.68 -2.45 15.12
N GLY A 83 4.76 -1.59 15.53
CA GLY A 83 4.54 -1.18 16.90
C GLY A 83 3.25 -1.82 17.38
N ASP A 84 3.43 -2.92 18.07
CA ASP A 84 2.53 -3.55 19.02
C ASP A 84 1.30 -2.73 19.41
N THR A 85 0.19 -3.44 19.31
CA THR A 85 -0.88 -3.44 20.31
C THR A 85 -0.30 -3.66 21.72
N ASP A 86 0.50 -2.74 22.26
CA ASP A 86 0.87 -2.80 23.68
C ASP A 86 -0.28 -2.19 24.47
N GLY A 87 -1.25 -3.05 24.78
CA GLY A 87 -2.11 -2.85 25.92
C GLY A 87 -1.26 -2.92 27.18
N SER A 88 -0.73 -1.79 27.63
CA SER A 88 -0.31 -1.63 29.02
C SER A 88 -1.26 -0.65 29.70
N ALA A 89 -2.26 -1.25 30.35
CA ALA A 89 -2.98 -0.63 31.45
C ALA A 89 -1.95 -0.23 32.53
N GLY A 90 -1.61 1.05 32.59
CA GLY A 90 -0.94 1.65 33.74
C GLY A 90 -1.99 2.23 34.69
N THR A 91 -2.59 1.38 35.51
CA THR A 91 -3.15 1.81 36.80
C THR A 91 -2.00 2.22 37.69
N GLU A 92 -1.74 3.52 37.85
CA GLU A 92 -1.20 4.08 39.10
C GLU A 92 -1.33 5.60 39.07
N GLN A 93 -2.27 6.13 39.85
CA GLN A 93 -2.16 7.48 40.42
C GLN A 93 -2.29 7.30 41.93
N GLU A 94 -1.15 7.05 42.58
CA GLU A 94 -0.90 7.35 43.99
C GLU A 94 -0.98 8.88 44.16
N GLY A 95 -1.81 9.41 45.07
CA GLY A 95 -1.40 9.79 46.44
C GLY A 95 -0.88 11.24 46.49
N PRO A 96 -1.11 12.05 47.55
CA PRO A 96 -1.41 11.70 48.94
C PRO A 96 -2.83 12.00 49.44
#